data_AF-I6YLD4-F1
#
_entry.id   AF-I6YLD4-F1
#
_cell.length_a   1.000
_cell.length_b   1.000
_cell.length_c   1.000
_cell.angle_alpha   90.00
_cell.angle_beta   90.00
_cell.angle_gamma   90.00
#
_symmetry.space_group_name_H-M   'P 1'
#
loop_
_entity.id
_entity.type
_entity.pdbx_description
1 polymer ?
#
loop_
_entity_poly.entity_id
_entity_poly.type
_entity_poly.pdbx_seq_one_letter_code
_entity_poly.pdbx_strand_id
1 'polypeptide(L)'
;MIGLGAKFLVTSIVGAGSVVGWASFSTPNWDPPNIWRIKSGSKFYLSSCFNNPYDRDGQTTYSDLWIYLTVKDSVSDIQENAELELRAQGYFKKMKGTKLHVPTQYTDKSLQGSVRGTGGTSTDYEIRKQTRIQLGETGGGEDSEIFGSNIDCHSKIFDLSGSEDGMITLPLNKVTFKLESDVDGQLKNKYTSKGQKVYSIKIETQGGTNKLQWANGFKPIVII
;
A
#
# COMPACT_ATOMS: atom_id res chain seq x y z
N MET A 1 -64.57 18.93 7.49
CA MET A 1 -63.15 19.29 7.28
C MET A 1 -62.80 20.40 8.26
N ILE A 2 -62.13 20.05 9.35
CA ILE A 2 -61.56 20.98 10.33
C ILE A 2 -60.18 20.39 10.65
N GLY A 3 -59.13 21.07 10.19
CA GLY A 3 -57.75 20.65 10.44
C GLY A 3 -57.35 20.99 11.87
N LEU A 4 -56.99 19.99 12.66
CA LEU A 4 -56.26 20.20 13.91
C LEU A 4 -54.77 20.28 13.60
N GLY A 5 -54.25 21.51 13.54
CA GLY A 5 -52.82 21.76 13.61
C GLY A 5 -52.31 21.49 15.02
N ALA A 6 -51.42 20.51 15.17
CA ALA A 6 -50.73 20.26 16.43
C ALA A 6 -49.68 21.36 16.68
N LYS A 7 -49.93 22.21 17.69
CA LYS A 7 -48.93 23.11 18.24
C LYS A 7 -48.05 22.32 19.22
N PHE A 8 -46.81 22.03 18.84
CA PHE A 8 -45.83 21.45 19.75
C PHE A 8 -45.17 22.57 20.56
N LEU A 9 -45.31 22.47 21.88
CA LEU A 9 -44.69 23.34 22.87
C LEU A 9 -43.41 22.63 23.33
N VAL A 10 -42.25 23.11 22.88
CA VAL A 10 -40.94 22.61 23.32
C VAL A 10 -40.58 23.36 24.59
N THR A 11 -40.84 22.75 25.75
CA THR A 11 -40.29 23.20 27.01
C THR A 11 -38.85 22.70 27.13
N SER A 12 -37.89 23.62 27.05
CA SER A 12 -36.49 23.35 27.32
C SER A 12 -36.27 23.17 28.83
N ILE A 13 -36.14 21.92 29.26
CA ILE A 13 -35.57 21.61 30.57
C ILE A 13 -34.07 21.91 30.47
N VAL A 14 -33.66 22.98 31.15
CA VAL A 14 -32.26 23.36 31.32
C VAL A 14 -31.64 22.39 32.33
N GLY A 15 -30.93 21.39 31.81
CA GLY A 15 -30.16 20.42 32.58
C GLY A 15 -29.24 19.67 31.64
N ALA A 16 -27.93 19.92 31.78
CA ALA A 16 -26.76 19.33 31.11
C ALA A 16 -26.98 18.30 29.97
N GLY A 17 -26.35 18.59 28.83
CA GLY A 17 -26.41 17.82 27.58
C GLY A 17 -26.00 16.35 27.73
N SER A 18 -26.40 15.44 26.85
CA SER A 18 -26.89 15.59 25.50
C SER A 18 -27.66 14.31 25.13
N VAL A 19 -28.90 14.48 24.67
CA VAL A 19 -29.63 13.46 23.91
C VAL A 19 -28.95 13.37 22.55
N VAL A 20 -28.21 12.28 22.30
CA VAL A 20 -27.85 11.92 20.92
C VAL A 20 -28.86 10.88 20.48
N GLY A 21 -29.69 11.29 19.51
CA GLY A 21 -30.77 10.52 18.98
C GLY A 21 -30.30 9.16 18.47
N TRP A 22 -31.14 8.16 18.72
CA TRP A 22 -31.05 6.86 18.08
C TRP A 22 -31.29 7.06 16.59
N ALA A 23 -30.22 7.23 15.82
CA ALA A 23 -30.27 6.92 14.41
C ALA A 23 -30.47 5.41 14.30
N SER A 24 -31.56 4.99 13.65
CA SER A 24 -31.81 3.60 13.29
C SER A 24 -30.54 2.97 12.71
N PHE A 25 -29.93 2.06 13.46
CA PHE A 25 -28.90 1.17 12.94
C PHE A 25 -29.58 0.17 12.00
N SER A 26 -29.76 0.54 10.74
CA SER A 26 -29.76 -0.46 9.68
C SER A 26 -28.36 -1.07 9.69
N THR A 27 -28.30 -2.39 9.94
CA THR A 27 -27.08 -3.21 10.04
C THR A 27 -25.94 -2.66 9.16
N PRO A 28 -24.77 -2.30 9.73
CA PRO A 28 -23.72 -1.73 8.91
C PRO A 28 -23.18 -2.84 8.02
N ASN A 29 -23.27 -2.62 6.71
CA ASN A 29 -22.73 -3.48 5.68
C ASN A 29 -21.20 -3.27 5.66
N TRP A 30 -20.52 -3.66 6.74
CA TRP A 30 -19.09 -3.45 6.90
C TRP A 30 -18.38 -4.09 5.72
N ASP A 31 -17.65 -3.26 4.99
CA ASP A 31 -16.72 -3.70 3.98
C ASP A 31 -15.69 -4.64 4.62
N PRO A 32 -15.29 -5.75 3.96
CA PRO A 32 -14.14 -6.50 4.42
C PRO A 32 -12.89 -5.61 4.51
N PRO A 33 -11.93 -5.97 5.38
CA PRO A 33 -10.67 -5.26 5.48
C PRO A 33 -9.93 -5.30 4.13
N ASN A 34 -9.12 -4.27 3.85
CA ASN A 34 -8.28 -4.14 2.64
C ASN A 34 -9.05 -3.96 1.32
N ILE A 35 -10.22 -3.32 1.35
CA ILE A 35 -10.89 -2.85 0.13
C ILE A 35 -10.23 -1.59 -0.41
N TRP A 36 -9.89 -1.64 -1.69
CA TRP A 36 -9.57 -0.51 -2.52
C TRP A 36 -10.73 -0.20 -3.47
N ARG A 37 -11.27 1.01 -3.39
CA ARG A 37 -12.23 1.52 -4.37
C ARG A 37 -11.50 2.36 -5.38
N ILE A 38 -11.38 1.87 -6.61
CA ILE A 38 -10.64 2.57 -7.63
C ILE A 38 -11.49 3.66 -8.27
N LYS A 39 -10.95 4.87 -8.26
CA LYS A 39 -11.22 5.89 -9.27
C LYS A 39 -9.92 6.13 -10.04
N SER A 40 -10.00 6.63 -11.27
CA SER A 40 -8.79 6.95 -12.06
C SER A 40 -7.82 7.81 -11.23
N GLY A 41 -6.55 7.40 -11.14
CA GLY A 41 -5.51 8.06 -10.34
C GLY A 41 -5.54 7.81 -8.82
N SER A 42 -6.38 6.89 -8.32
CA SER A 42 -6.39 6.54 -6.89
C SER A 42 -5.15 5.71 -6.48
N LYS A 43 -4.69 5.92 -5.24
CA LYS A 43 -3.57 5.19 -4.63
C LYS A 43 -4.11 4.21 -3.59
N PHE A 44 -3.65 2.95 -3.62
CA PHE A 44 -3.96 1.96 -2.60
C PHE A 44 -2.81 1.82 -1.62
N TYR A 45 -2.87 2.57 -0.52
CA TYR A 45 -1.84 2.51 0.50
C TYR A 45 -1.83 1.16 1.20
N LEU A 46 -0.66 0.51 1.17
CA LEU A 46 -0.45 -0.82 1.75
C LEU A 46 0.14 -0.71 3.16
N SER A 47 1.20 0.10 3.32
CA SER A 47 1.88 0.28 4.62
C SER A 47 2.65 1.61 4.65
N SER A 48 2.83 2.15 5.85
CA SER A 48 3.93 3.07 6.13
C SER A 48 5.21 2.27 6.38
N CYS A 49 6.33 2.82 5.94
CA CYS A 49 7.66 2.28 6.13
C CYS A 49 8.63 3.39 6.50
N PHE A 50 9.74 3.03 7.12
CA PHE A 50 10.79 3.95 7.50
C PHE A 50 12.15 3.30 7.32
N ASN A 51 13.17 4.11 7.11
CA ASN A 51 14.55 3.69 7.25
C ASN A 51 15.20 4.57 8.31
N ASN A 52 15.72 3.91 9.35
CA ASN A 52 16.47 4.55 10.41
C ASN A 52 17.70 3.70 10.72
N PRO A 53 18.83 3.94 10.02
CA PRO A 53 20.04 3.18 10.23
C PRO A 53 20.66 3.58 11.57
N TYR A 54 20.46 2.76 12.60
CA TYR A 54 21.28 2.78 13.79
C TYR A 54 22.62 2.12 13.45
N ASP A 55 23.73 2.68 13.96
CA ASP A 55 25.09 2.10 13.91
C ASP A 55 25.90 2.20 12.60
N ARG A 56 25.71 3.25 11.78
CA ARG A 56 26.64 3.51 10.65
C ARG A 56 27.53 4.72 10.86
N ASP A 57 28.83 4.47 10.94
CA ASP A 57 29.87 5.50 10.76
C ASP A 57 29.91 5.90 9.27
N GLY A 58 29.16 6.94 8.89
CA GLY A 58 29.07 7.31 7.47
C GLY A 58 27.95 8.29 7.14
N GLN A 59 27.43 8.17 5.91
CA GLN A 59 26.30 8.95 5.44
C GLN A 59 25.01 8.16 5.67
N THR A 60 24.18 8.65 6.57
CA THR A 60 22.95 7.98 6.97
C THR A 60 21.76 8.58 6.25
N THR A 61 21.06 7.76 5.47
CA THR A 61 19.74 8.13 4.90
C THR A 61 18.67 7.86 5.95
N TYR A 62 17.85 8.86 6.25
CA TYR A 62 16.64 8.72 7.07
C TYR A 62 15.44 8.91 6.15
N SER A 63 14.45 8.03 6.23
CA SER A 63 13.25 8.17 5.43
C SER A 63 11.99 7.73 6.16
N ASP A 64 10.88 8.40 5.82
CA ASP A 64 9.51 8.06 6.19
C ASP A 64 8.68 8.05 4.91
N LEU A 65 8.13 6.89 4.58
CA LEU A 65 7.45 6.68 3.31
C LEU A 65 6.19 5.83 3.46
N TRP A 66 5.34 5.91 2.44
CA TRP A 66 4.20 5.05 2.23
C TRP A 66 4.41 4.27 0.95
N ILE A 67 4.18 2.97 1.02
CA ILE A 67 4.12 2.12 -0.16
C ILE A 67 2.67 1.89 -0.56
N TYR A 68 2.42 1.93 -1.86
CA TYR A 68 1.07 1.82 -2.41
C TYR A 68 1.06 1.19 -3.79
N LEU A 69 -0.08 0.64 -4.18
CA LEU A 69 -0.36 0.24 -5.56
C LEU A 69 -1.13 1.34 -6.27
N THR A 70 -0.84 1.51 -7.56
CA THR A 70 -1.60 2.34 -8.49
C THR A 70 -1.72 1.60 -9.82
N VAL A 71 -2.69 1.95 -10.66
CA VAL A 71 -2.72 1.44 -12.03
C VAL A 71 -1.50 1.98 -12.79
N LYS A 72 -0.77 1.11 -13.47
CA LYS A 72 0.54 1.41 -14.10
C LYS A 72 0.42 2.32 -15.32
N ASP A 73 -0.62 2.13 -16.11
CA ASP A 73 -0.93 2.94 -17.29
C ASP A 73 -2.23 3.71 -17.08
N SER A 74 -2.32 4.90 -17.67
CA SER A 74 -3.57 5.67 -17.74
C SER A 74 -4.57 4.97 -18.65
N VAL A 75 -5.23 3.92 -18.14
CA VAL A 75 -6.31 3.21 -18.84
C VAL A 75 -7.65 3.89 -18.59
N SER A 76 -8.45 4.03 -19.64
CA SER A 76 -9.79 4.63 -19.57
C SER A 76 -10.84 3.68 -18.96
N ASP A 77 -10.63 2.38 -19.05
CA ASP A 77 -11.41 1.35 -18.35
C ASP A 77 -10.46 0.35 -17.70
N ILE A 78 -10.68 0.09 -16.42
CA ILE A 78 -9.87 -0.84 -15.63
C ILE A 78 -10.57 -2.20 -15.66
N GLN A 79 -9.82 -3.21 -16.11
CA GLN A 79 -10.33 -4.53 -16.45
C GLN A 79 -9.52 -5.61 -15.76
N GLU A 80 -9.95 -6.86 -15.93
CA GLU A 80 -9.11 -8.02 -15.58
C GLU A 80 -7.76 -7.94 -16.30
N ASN A 81 -6.69 -8.40 -15.64
CA ASN A 81 -5.30 -8.32 -16.08
C ASN A 81 -4.69 -6.92 -16.14
N ALA A 82 -5.40 -5.86 -15.73
CA ALA A 82 -4.80 -4.53 -15.62
C ALA A 82 -3.59 -4.59 -14.68
N GLU A 83 -2.44 -4.09 -15.15
CA GLU A 83 -1.20 -4.06 -14.37
C GLU A 83 -1.23 -2.93 -13.34
N LEU A 84 -0.77 -3.26 -12.14
CA LEU A 84 -0.55 -2.31 -11.07
C LEU A 84 0.95 -2.12 -10.85
N GLU A 85 1.31 -0.91 -10.47
CA GLU A 85 2.67 -0.53 -10.10
C GLU A 85 2.76 -0.33 -8.59
N LEU A 86 3.77 -0.97 -7.97
CA LEU A 86 4.18 -0.72 -6.61
C LEU A 86 5.10 0.50 -6.55
N ARG A 87 4.66 1.52 -5.81
CA ARG A 87 5.35 2.78 -5.66
C ARG A 87 5.59 3.09 -4.19
N ALA A 88 6.56 3.96 -3.95
CA ALA A 88 6.80 4.60 -2.67
C ALA A 88 6.68 6.12 -2.83
N GLN A 89 6.04 6.76 -1.86
CA GLN A 89 6.12 8.20 -1.69
C GLN A 89 6.51 8.55 -0.27
N GLY A 90 7.34 9.55 -0.08
CA GLY A 90 7.78 9.90 1.27
C GLY A 90 8.80 11.01 1.31
N TYR A 91 9.23 11.28 2.52
CA TYR A 91 10.30 12.23 2.79
C TYR A 91 11.58 11.49 3.13
N PHE A 92 12.71 12.01 2.69
CA PHE A 92 14.01 11.54 3.10
C PHE A 92 14.95 12.71 3.38
N LYS A 93 15.96 12.48 4.21
CA LYS A 93 17.09 13.39 4.45
C LYS A 93 18.36 12.56 4.59
N LYS A 94 19.51 13.18 4.34
CA LYS A 94 20.81 12.52 4.56
C LYS A 94 21.63 13.28 5.58
N MET A 95 22.20 12.55 6.52
CA MET A 95 23.12 13.07 7.53
C MET A 95 24.51 12.52 7.26
N LYS A 96 25.56 13.30 7.53
CA LYS A 96 26.95 12.83 7.59
C LYS A 96 27.47 13.09 9.00
N GLY A 97 27.53 12.03 9.80
CA GLY A 97 27.61 12.17 11.27
C GLY A 97 26.42 12.98 11.79
N THR A 98 26.69 14.03 12.56
CA THR A 98 25.65 14.93 13.10
C THR A 98 25.22 16.05 12.16
N LYS A 99 25.88 16.20 11.00
CA LYS A 99 25.63 17.31 10.06
C LYS A 99 24.61 16.89 9.00
N LEU A 100 23.64 17.77 8.73
CA LEU A 100 22.74 17.61 7.60
C LEU A 100 23.52 17.75 6.29
N HIS A 101 23.50 16.71 5.46
CA HIS A 101 24.16 16.69 4.15
C HIS A 101 23.15 16.98 3.02
N VAL A 102 21.99 16.34 3.06
CA VAL A 102 20.87 16.59 2.15
C VAL A 102 19.65 16.97 2.99
N PRO A 103 19.05 18.15 2.75
CA PRO A 103 17.84 18.57 3.47
C PRO A 103 16.67 17.63 3.18
N THR A 104 15.62 17.71 4.00
CA THR A 104 14.41 16.91 3.78
C THR A 104 13.83 17.17 2.40
N GLN A 105 13.70 16.12 1.59
CA GLN A 105 13.13 16.15 0.25
C GLN A 105 11.96 15.18 0.16
N TYR A 106 10.93 15.56 -0.60
CA TYR A 106 9.83 14.67 -0.95
C TYR A 106 10.14 13.94 -2.26
N THR A 107 9.77 12.67 -2.36
CA THR A 107 9.89 11.90 -3.60
C THR A 107 8.74 10.91 -3.73
N ASP A 108 8.29 10.69 -4.98
CA ASP A 108 7.35 9.66 -5.39
C ASP A 108 8.03 8.84 -6.51
N LYS A 109 8.30 7.56 -6.26
CA LYS A 109 9.10 6.70 -7.13
C LYS A 109 8.52 5.30 -7.27
N SER A 110 8.67 4.72 -8.46
CA SER A 110 8.41 3.31 -8.70
C SER A 110 9.44 2.44 -7.98
N LEU A 111 8.98 1.41 -7.28
CA LEU A 111 9.85 0.41 -6.66
C LEU A 111 10.21 -0.72 -7.64
N GLN A 112 9.57 -0.78 -8.79
CA GLN A 112 9.81 -1.83 -9.81
C GLN A 112 10.75 -1.33 -10.92
N GLY A 113 11.35 -0.16 -10.73
CA GLY A 113 12.34 0.42 -11.65
C GLY A 113 13.61 -0.42 -11.77
N SER A 114 14.33 -0.17 -12.86
CA SER A 114 15.65 -0.73 -13.11
C SER A 114 16.71 0.36 -13.16
N VAL A 115 17.95 0.02 -12.77
CA VAL A 115 19.07 0.96 -12.76
C VAL A 115 19.38 1.38 -14.19
N ARG A 116 19.53 2.69 -14.40
CA ARG A 116 19.88 3.24 -15.71
C ARG A 116 21.28 2.75 -16.13
N GLY A 117 21.41 2.33 -17.39
CA GLY A 117 22.70 1.92 -17.98
C GLY A 117 23.03 0.43 -17.92
N THR A 118 22.24 -0.40 -17.22
CA THR A 118 22.48 -1.86 -17.15
C THR A 118 21.62 -2.67 -18.11
N GLY A 119 20.96 -2.03 -19.08
CA GLY A 119 20.01 -2.69 -19.99
C GLY A 119 18.81 -3.32 -19.26
N GLY A 120 18.44 -2.82 -18.08
CA GLY A 120 17.30 -3.31 -17.29
C GLY A 120 17.57 -4.55 -16.43
N THR A 121 18.82 -5.00 -16.34
CA THR A 121 19.18 -6.21 -15.57
C THR A 121 19.29 -5.98 -14.05
N SER A 122 19.71 -4.79 -13.63
CA SER A 122 19.79 -4.41 -12.21
C SER A 122 18.50 -3.70 -11.78
N THR A 123 18.00 -4.02 -10.60
CA THR A 123 16.84 -3.35 -10.00
C THR A 123 17.27 -2.15 -9.14
N ASP A 124 16.36 -1.20 -8.92
CA ASP A 124 16.56 -0.12 -7.94
C ASP A 124 16.21 -0.57 -6.51
N TYR A 125 15.31 -1.55 -6.37
CA TYR A 125 14.80 -2.02 -5.09
C TYR A 125 14.60 -3.53 -5.07
N GLU A 126 14.80 -4.12 -3.90
CA GLU A 126 14.49 -5.52 -3.65
C GLU A 126 13.73 -5.70 -2.33
N ILE A 127 13.00 -6.82 -2.23
CA ILE A 127 12.50 -7.31 -0.95
C ILE A 127 13.45 -8.37 -0.44
N ARG A 128 13.83 -8.25 0.84
CA ARG A 128 14.67 -9.22 1.55
C ARG A 128 13.89 -9.87 2.68
N LYS A 129 14.16 -11.15 2.95
CA LYS A 129 13.67 -11.87 4.13
C LYS A 129 14.83 -12.58 4.82
N GLN A 130 15.00 -12.27 6.11
CA GLN A 130 15.87 -13.03 7.01
C GLN A 130 15.05 -13.44 8.24
N THR A 131 14.94 -12.57 9.25
CA THR A 131 13.99 -12.73 10.37
C THR A 131 12.67 -12.02 10.10
N ARG A 132 12.72 -10.92 9.35
CA ARG A 132 11.59 -10.10 8.92
C ARG A 132 11.74 -9.75 7.45
N ILE A 133 10.66 -9.23 6.87
CA ILE A 133 10.63 -8.76 5.49
C ILE A 133 10.98 -7.28 5.47
N GLN A 134 11.92 -6.92 4.62
CA GLN A 134 12.41 -5.54 4.46
C GLN A 134 12.44 -5.17 2.99
N LEU A 135 12.22 -3.90 2.72
CA LEU A 135 12.52 -3.29 1.42
C LEU A 135 13.95 -2.72 1.49
N GLY A 136 14.64 -2.65 0.35
CA GLY A 136 15.95 -2.03 0.32
C GLY A 136 16.32 -1.57 -1.07
N GLU A 137 16.95 -0.40 -1.15
CA GLU A 137 17.60 0.04 -2.37
C GLU A 137 18.83 -0.81 -2.69
N THR A 138 19.04 -1.03 -3.99
CA THR A 138 20.13 -1.83 -4.53
C THR A 138 21.04 -0.97 -5.41
N GLY A 139 22.34 -0.99 -5.12
CA GLY A 139 23.37 -0.33 -5.93
C GLY A 139 23.74 1.09 -5.48
N GLY A 140 24.81 1.63 -6.06
CA GLY A 140 25.20 3.05 -6.00
C GLY A 140 25.79 3.58 -4.68
N GLY A 141 25.72 2.83 -3.58
CA GLY A 141 26.20 3.25 -2.26
C GLY A 141 25.30 4.30 -1.59
N GLU A 142 25.62 4.66 -0.34
CA GLU A 142 24.81 5.55 0.51
C GLU A 142 24.53 6.94 -0.13
N ASP A 143 25.40 7.38 -1.05
CA ASP A 143 25.24 8.61 -1.80
C ASP A 143 24.10 8.57 -2.81
N SER A 144 23.82 7.39 -3.36
CA SER A 144 22.78 7.21 -4.39
C SER A 144 21.43 6.82 -3.80
N GLU A 145 21.39 6.39 -2.54
CA GLU A 145 20.15 5.93 -1.89
C GLU A 145 19.13 7.07 -1.72
N ILE A 146 17.85 6.85 -2.03
CA ILE A 146 16.77 7.82 -1.80
C ILE A 146 16.11 7.53 -0.44
N PHE A 147 15.52 6.35 -0.30
CA PHE A 147 14.85 5.89 0.91
C PHE A 147 15.76 5.02 1.79
N GLY A 148 16.77 4.37 1.21
CA GLY A 148 17.81 3.65 1.93
C GLY A 148 17.85 2.14 1.69
N SER A 149 18.93 1.50 2.17
CA SER A 149 19.17 0.06 1.99
C SER A 149 18.39 -0.86 2.93
N ASN A 150 17.84 -0.34 4.04
CA ASN A 150 17.14 -1.12 5.08
C ASN A 150 15.82 -0.44 5.49
N ILE A 151 14.78 -0.62 4.69
CA ILE A 151 13.47 -0.02 4.89
C ILE A 151 12.54 -1.02 5.58
N ASP A 152 12.06 -0.65 6.76
CA ASP A 152 11.14 -1.43 7.59
C ASP A 152 9.70 -0.93 7.42
N CYS A 153 8.76 -1.84 7.17
CA CYS A 153 7.34 -1.51 7.06
C CYS A 153 6.57 -1.95 8.32
N HIS A 154 5.64 -1.11 8.78
CA HIS A 154 4.85 -1.37 9.99
C HIS A 154 3.93 -2.59 9.84
N SER A 155 3.32 -2.74 8.67
CA SER A 155 2.38 -3.83 8.40
C SER A 155 3.07 -4.93 7.61
N LYS A 156 2.89 -6.19 8.05
CA LYS A 156 3.27 -7.36 7.26
C LYS A 156 2.25 -7.54 6.13
N ILE A 157 2.51 -6.90 4.99
CA ILE A 157 1.66 -6.99 3.79
C ILE A 157 2.11 -8.07 2.80
N PHE A 158 3.40 -8.41 2.81
CA PHE A 158 3.98 -9.42 1.93
C PHE A 158 4.51 -10.61 2.74
N ASP A 159 4.63 -11.76 2.06
CA ASP A 159 5.50 -12.84 2.44
C ASP A 159 6.43 -13.21 1.28
N LEU A 160 7.59 -13.77 1.61
CA LEU A 160 8.51 -14.37 0.65
C LEU A 160 8.60 -15.87 0.93
N SER A 161 8.24 -16.67 -0.07
CA SER A 161 8.49 -18.12 -0.09
C SER A 161 9.70 -18.40 -0.99
N GLY A 162 10.50 -19.42 -0.65
CA GLY A 162 11.78 -19.70 -1.31
C GLY A 162 12.62 -20.72 -0.53
N SER A 163 13.87 -20.96 -0.96
CA SER A 163 14.78 -21.89 -0.28
C SER A 163 15.02 -21.45 1.18
N GLU A 164 14.89 -22.39 2.12
CA GLU A 164 14.83 -22.09 3.57
C GLU A 164 16.20 -21.71 4.20
N ASP A 165 17.27 -21.80 3.43
CA ASP A 165 18.62 -21.52 3.92
C ASP A 165 19.06 -20.07 3.63
N GLY A 166 19.07 -19.24 4.66
CA GLY A 166 19.74 -17.93 4.66
C GLY A 166 18.88 -16.73 4.28
N MET A 167 19.53 -15.65 3.83
CA MET A 167 18.86 -14.42 3.40
C MET A 167 18.25 -14.63 2.02
N ILE A 168 16.92 -14.50 1.93
CA ILE A 168 16.18 -14.55 0.68
C ILE A 168 16.08 -13.13 0.13
N THR A 169 16.46 -12.92 -1.13
CA THR A 169 16.27 -11.65 -1.84
C THR A 169 15.41 -11.86 -3.08
N LEU A 170 14.61 -10.84 -3.39
CA LEU A 170 13.80 -10.80 -4.61
C LEU A 170 13.81 -9.39 -5.21
N PRO A 171 14.43 -9.21 -6.39
CA PRO A 171 14.38 -7.97 -7.14
C PRO A 171 12.94 -7.56 -7.50
N LEU A 172 12.55 -6.32 -7.20
CA LEU A 172 11.18 -5.87 -7.44
C LEU A 172 10.86 -5.65 -8.92
N ASN A 173 11.86 -5.43 -9.78
CA ASN A 173 11.66 -5.41 -11.23
C ASN A 173 11.27 -6.78 -11.82
N LYS A 174 11.27 -7.86 -11.03
CA LYS A 174 10.78 -9.20 -11.39
C LYS A 174 9.37 -9.49 -10.87
N VAL A 175 8.77 -8.56 -10.13
CA VAL A 175 7.43 -8.71 -9.57
C VAL A 175 6.44 -7.96 -10.45
N THR A 176 5.28 -8.55 -10.70
CA THR A 176 4.15 -7.90 -11.38
C THR A 176 2.89 -8.06 -10.54
N PHE A 177 2.12 -6.99 -10.41
CA PHE A 177 0.81 -6.97 -9.76
C PHE A 177 -0.27 -6.85 -10.83
N LYS A 178 -1.31 -7.67 -10.79
CA LYS A 178 -2.41 -7.66 -11.78
C LYS A 178 -3.76 -7.83 -11.11
N LEU A 179 -4.80 -7.26 -11.71
CA LEU A 179 -6.17 -7.57 -11.32
C LEU A 179 -6.59 -8.95 -11.83
N GLU A 180 -7.26 -9.73 -10.98
CA GLU A 180 -7.77 -11.06 -11.32
C GLU A 180 -9.23 -11.20 -10.88
N SER A 181 -10.04 -11.92 -11.67
CA SER A 181 -11.47 -12.14 -11.38
C SER A 181 -11.74 -13.19 -10.29
N ASP A 182 -10.69 -13.72 -9.66
CA ASP A 182 -10.77 -14.69 -8.56
C ASP A 182 -11.03 -13.99 -7.22
N VAL A 183 -12.32 -13.85 -6.92
CA VAL A 183 -12.84 -13.24 -5.69
C VAL A 183 -13.90 -14.18 -5.13
N ASP A 184 -13.98 -14.24 -3.80
CA ASP A 184 -15.04 -14.97 -3.10
C ASP A 184 -16.43 -14.69 -3.71
N GLY A 185 -17.20 -15.76 -3.95
CA GLY A 185 -18.47 -15.67 -4.68
C GLY A 185 -19.52 -14.83 -3.97
N GLN A 186 -19.52 -14.79 -2.63
CA GLN A 186 -20.47 -13.95 -1.89
C GLN A 186 -20.10 -12.46 -2.03
N LEU A 187 -18.81 -12.13 -1.93
CA LEU A 187 -18.32 -10.78 -2.15
C LEU A 187 -18.57 -10.32 -3.58
N LYS A 188 -18.28 -11.17 -4.57
CA LYS A 188 -18.57 -10.90 -5.98
C LYS A 188 -20.04 -10.54 -6.18
N ASN A 189 -20.96 -11.38 -5.72
CA ASN A 189 -22.41 -11.16 -5.85
C ASN A 189 -22.90 -9.88 -5.14
N LYS A 190 -22.35 -9.56 -3.97
CA LYS A 190 -22.72 -8.36 -3.19
C LYS A 190 -22.49 -7.05 -3.94
N TYR A 191 -21.44 -6.97 -4.76
CA TYR A 191 -21.08 -5.74 -5.47
C TYR A 191 -21.50 -5.77 -6.94
N THR A 192 -21.52 -6.93 -7.61
CA THR A 192 -22.04 -7.03 -8.99
C THR A 192 -23.54 -6.73 -9.06
N SER A 193 -24.32 -7.07 -8.03
CA SER A 193 -25.74 -6.67 -7.91
C SER A 193 -25.93 -5.14 -7.82
N LYS A 194 -24.87 -4.38 -7.56
CA LYS A 194 -24.85 -2.92 -7.55
C LYS A 194 -24.21 -2.32 -8.81
N GLY A 195 -23.94 -3.15 -9.83
CA GLY A 195 -23.31 -2.73 -11.08
C GLY A 195 -21.80 -2.47 -11.00
N GLN A 196 -21.14 -2.92 -9.92
CA GLN A 196 -19.69 -2.72 -9.72
C GLN A 196 -18.89 -3.93 -10.21
N LYS A 197 -17.67 -3.68 -10.70
CA LYS A 197 -16.69 -4.74 -10.99
C LYS A 197 -15.86 -5.01 -9.74
N VAL A 198 -15.56 -6.28 -9.46
CA VAL A 198 -14.76 -6.69 -8.30
C VAL A 198 -13.61 -7.58 -8.75
N TYR A 199 -12.41 -7.26 -8.28
CA TYR A 199 -11.18 -8.00 -8.56
C TYR A 199 -10.40 -8.27 -7.29
N SER A 200 -9.58 -9.32 -7.30
CA SER A 200 -8.46 -9.48 -6.38
C SER A 200 -7.20 -8.94 -7.03
N ILE A 201 -6.10 -8.85 -6.26
CA ILE A 201 -4.78 -8.51 -6.80
C ILE A 201 -3.91 -9.75 -6.76
N LYS A 202 -3.50 -10.23 -7.93
CA LYS A 202 -2.54 -11.32 -8.09
C LYS A 202 -1.12 -10.76 -8.11
N ILE A 203 -0.20 -11.49 -7.47
CA ILE A 203 1.24 -11.24 -7.55
C ILE A 203 1.88 -12.33 -8.43
N GLU A 204 2.61 -11.91 -9.46
CA GLU A 204 3.40 -12.79 -10.30
C GLU A 204 4.89 -12.45 -10.10
N THR A 205 5.74 -13.47 -10.01
CA THR A 205 7.20 -13.30 -9.89
C THR A 205 7.88 -14.01 -11.05
N GLN A 206 8.76 -13.31 -11.76
CA GLN A 206 9.46 -13.80 -12.94
C GLN A 206 10.86 -14.31 -12.60
N GLY A 207 11.09 -15.60 -12.86
CA GLY A 207 12.40 -16.24 -12.69
C GLY A 207 12.77 -16.52 -11.22
N GLY A 208 13.60 -17.55 -11.01
CA GLY A 208 14.06 -17.96 -9.68
C GLY A 208 13.08 -18.84 -8.90
N THR A 209 13.51 -19.29 -7.72
CA THR A 209 12.73 -20.10 -6.77
C THR A 209 11.95 -19.25 -5.77
N ASN A 210 12.37 -18.00 -5.56
CA ASN A 210 11.77 -17.08 -4.61
C ASN A 210 10.50 -16.46 -5.19
N LYS A 211 9.41 -16.42 -4.42
CA LYS A 211 8.13 -15.87 -4.84
C LYS A 211 7.62 -14.87 -3.81
N LEU A 212 7.16 -13.72 -4.30
CA LEU A 212 6.41 -12.78 -3.48
C LEU A 212 4.94 -13.19 -3.45
N GLN A 213 4.36 -13.17 -2.26
CA GLN A 213 2.94 -13.42 -2.06
C GLN A 213 2.38 -12.43 -1.04
N TRP A 214 1.06 -12.31 -0.97
CA TRP A 214 0.43 -11.59 0.12
C TRP A 214 0.69 -12.29 1.46
N ALA A 215 0.90 -11.51 2.51
CA ALA A 215 1.00 -12.07 3.85
C ALA A 215 -0.29 -12.78 4.24
N ASN A 216 -0.19 -13.80 5.11
CA ASN A 216 -1.37 -14.50 5.60
C ASN A 216 -2.35 -13.51 6.25
N GLY A 217 -3.63 -13.58 5.87
CA GLY A 217 -4.68 -12.67 6.31
C GLY A 217 -4.77 -11.36 5.53
N PHE A 218 -3.82 -11.02 4.66
CA PHE A 218 -3.90 -9.87 3.78
C PHE A 218 -4.48 -10.29 2.42
N LYS A 219 -5.73 -9.90 2.14
CA LYS A 219 -6.44 -10.21 0.90
C LYS A 219 -7.00 -8.92 0.29
N PRO A 220 -6.25 -8.24 -0.58
CA PRO A 220 -6.69 -6.98 -1.15
C PRO A 220 -7.82 -7.23 -2.15
N ILE A 221 -8.89 -6.43 -2.02
CA ILE A 221 -10.05 -6.47 -2.89
C ILE A 221 -10.17 -5.14 -3.59
N VAL A 222 -10.40 -5.16 -4.89
CA VAL A 222 -10.54 -3.99 -5.75
C VAL A 222 -11.99 -3.88 -6.22
N ILE A 223 -12.59 -2.72 -6.05
CA ILE A 223 -13.95 -2.40 -6.50
C ILE A 223 -13.89 -1.21 -7.44
N ILE A 224 -14.56 -1.33 -8.60
CA ILE A 224 -14.61 -0.32 -9.66
C ILE A 224 -16.08 0.03 -9.93
#